data_AF-A0A1Z8SHV4-F1
#
_entry.id   AF-A0A1Z8SHV4-F1
#
_cell.length_a   1.000
_cell.length_b   1.000
_cell.length_c   1.000
_cell.angle_alpha   90.00
_cell.angle_beta   90.00
_cell.angle_gamma   90.00
#
_symmetry.space_group_name_H-M   'P 1'
#
loop_
_entity.id
_entity.type
_entity.pdbx_description
1 polymer ?
#
loop_
_entity_poly.entity_id
_entity_poly.type
_entity_poly.pdbx_seq_one_letter_code
_entity_poly.pdbx_strand_id
1 'polypeptide(L)' 'MSESVVLRTIGGMLFPYVLVYGLYVQMHGEIGPGGGFQAGVLVAAAFILHALLFG' A
#
# COMPACT_ATOMS: atom_id res chain seq x y z
N MET A 1 -23.97 -8.43 7.36
CA MET A 1 -22.73 -8.14 8.13
C MET A 1 -21.51 -8.94 7.63
N SER A 2 -21.48 -9.45 6.40
CA SER A 2 -20.41 -10.35 5.92
C SER A 2 -19.47 -9.75 4.88
N GLU A 3 -19.95 -8.85 4.01
CA GLU A 3 -19.16 -8.43 2.84
C GLU A 3 -17.93 -7.59 3.19
N SER A 4 -17.97 -6.80 4.27
CA SER A 4 -16.84 -5.93 4.64
C SER A 4 -15.82 -6.58 5.57
N VAL A 5 -16.11 -7.74 6.18
CA VAL A 5 -15.17 -8.37 7.13
C VAL A 5 -13.92 -8.82 6.40
N VAL A 6 -14.08 -9.56 5.30
CA VAL A 6 -12.95 -10.00 4.47
C VAL A 6 -12.19 -8.80 3.92
N LEU A 7 -12.90 -7.79 3.42
CA LEU A 7 -12.29 -6.60 2.83
C LEU A 7 -11.49 -5.79 3.86
N ARG A 8 -12.01 -5.61 5.08
CA ARG A 8 -11.31 -4.93 6.17
C ARG A 8 -10.14 -5.74 6.71
N THR A 9 -10.28 -7.07 6.84
CA THR A 9 -9.19 -7.93 7.29
C THR A 9 -8.03 -7.92 6.28
N ILE A 10 -8.31 -8.22 5.01
CA ILE A 10 -7.28 -8.29 3.97
C ILE A 10 -6.74 -6.89 3.66
N GLY A 11 -7.59 -5.88 3.53
CA GLY A 11 -7.16 -4.51 3.27
C GLY A 11 -6.38 -3.88 4.43
N GLY A 12 -6.74 -4.20 5.67
CA GLY A 12 -5.94 -3.84 6.85
C GLY A 12 -4.58 -4.52 6.88
N MET A 13 -4.50 -5.79 6.46
CA MET A 13 -3.21 -6.48 6.30
C MET A 13 -2.38 -5.87 5.16
N LEU A 14 -2.98 -5.53 4.02
CA LEU A 14 -2.28 -4.96 2.87
C LEU A 14 -1.63 -3.61 3.17
N PHE A 15 -2.19 -2.81 4.07
CA PHE A 15 -1.66 -1.49 4.41
C PHE A 15 -0.15 -1.52 4.78
N PRO A 16 0.30 -2.24 5.83
CA PRO A 16 1.73 -2.32 6.15
C PRO A 16 2.58 -3.00 5.06
N TYR A 17 2.04 -3.98 4.33
CA TYR A 17 2.80 -4.64 3.25
C TYR A 17 3.09 -3.70 2.08
N VAL A 18 2.11 -2.89 1.67
CA VAL A 18 2.32 -1.90 0.59
C VAL A 18 3.27 -0.80 1.03
N LEU A 19 3.25 -0.39 2.31
CA LEU A 19 4.22 0.58 2.83
C LEU A 19 5.66 0.05 2.77
N VAL A 20 5.90 -1.19 3.23
CA VAL A 20 7.22 -1.81 3.15
C VAL A 20 7.66 -1.98 1.69
N TYR A 21 6.75 -2.37 0.81
CA TYR A 21 7.05 -2.48 -0.62
C TYR A 21 7.34 -1.12 -1.26
N GLY A 22 6.61 -0.06 -0.90
CA GLY A 22 6.89 1.30 -1.34
C GLY A 22 8.29 1.78 -0.90
N LEU A 23 8.69 1.46 0.33
CA LEU A 23 10.06 1.72 0.81
C LEU A 23 11.10 0.92 0.02
N TYR A 24 10.84 -0.35 -0.27
CA TYR A 24 11.71 -1.15 -1.13
C TYR A 24 11.90 -0.50 -2.52
N VAL A 25 10.80 -0.12 -3.18
CA VAL A 25 10.82 0.54 -4.50
C VAL A 25 11.56 1.88 -4.45
N GLN A 26 11.41 2.64 -3.37
CA GLN A 26 12.11 3.91 -3.17
C GLN A 26 13.63 3.71 -3.04
N MET A 27 14.06 2.69 -2.30
CA MET A 27 15.48 2.42 -2.03
C MET A 27 16.19 1.67 -3.17
N HIS A 28 15.47 0.83 -3.91
CA HIS A 28 16.06 -0.04 -4.96
C HIS A 28 15.72 0.44 -6.38
N GLY A 29 15.12 1.62 -6.53
CA GLY A 29 14.74 2.17 -7.84
C GLY A 29 15.91 2.51 -8.77
N GLU A 30 17.14 2.57 -8.25
CA GLU A 30 18.36 2.76 -9.06
C GLU A 30 18.89 1.47 -9.70
N ILE A 31 18.62 0.32 -9.08
CA ILE A 31 19.09 -1.01 -9.52
C ILE A 31 17.95 -1.90 -10.04
N GLY A 32 16.69 -1.47 -9.89
CA GLY A 32 15.50 -2.17 -10.36
C GLY A 32 14.49 -1.21 -10.98
N PRO A 33 13.42 -1.73 -11.61
CA PRO A 33 12.37 -0.88 -12.15
C PRO A 33 11.69 -0.10 -11.03
N GLY A 34 11.70 1.23 -11.14
CA GLY A 34 10.84 2.10 -10.34
C GLY A 34 11.45 3.45 -10.01
N GLY A 35 11.40 3.83 -8.74
CA GLY A 35 11.91 5.12 -8.25
C GLY A 35 10.87 5.90 -7.43
N GLY A 36 11.22 7.16 -7.13
CA GLY A 36 10.48 7.93 -6.11
C GLY A 36 9.02 8.23 -6.45
N PHE A 37 8.71 8.50 -7.72
CA PHE A 37 7.31 8.73 -8.12
C PHE A 37 6.45 7.48 -7.90
N GLN A 38 6.91 6.32 -8.34
CA GLN A 38 6.17 5.07 -8.21
C GLN A 38 6.03 4.63 -6.75
N ALA A 39 7.09 4.78 -5.95
CA ALA A 39 7.03 4.57 -4.50
C ALA A 39 6.01 5.51 -3.83
N GLY A 40 5.99 6.78 -4.22
CA GLY A 40 5.00 7.75 -3.76
C GLY A 40 3.56 7.33 -4.10
N VAL A 41 3.31 6.86 -5.33
CA VAL A 41 1.99 6.36 -5.76
C VAL A 41 1.58 5.13 -4.94
N LEU A 42 2.49 4.19 -4.67
CA LEU A 42 2.21 3.01 -3.83
C LEU A 42 1.81 3.41 -2.41
N VAL A 43 2.59 4.31 -1.78
CA VAL A 43 2.31 4.79 -0.43
C VAL A 43 0.96 5.53 -0.40
N ALA A 44 0.70 6.42 -1.36
CA ALA A 44 -0.58 7.12 -1.46
C ALA A 44 -1.77 6.15 -1.62
N ALA A 45 -1.63 5.13 -2.47
CA ALA A 45 -2.65 4.11 -2.66
C ALA A 45 -2.93 3.31 -1.37
N ALA A 46 -1.91 3.00 -0.58
CA ALA A 46 -2.08 2.34 0.72
C ALA A 46 -2.94 3.19 1.67
N PHE A 47 -2.64 4.49 1.78
CA PHE A 47 -3.42 5.41 2.62
C PHE A 47 -4.86 5.61 2.11
N ILE A 48 -5.06 5.71 0.79
CA ILE A 48 -6.41 5.78 0.20
C ILE A 48 -7.20 4.50 0.53
N LEU A 49 -6.62 3.31 0.34
CA LEU A 49 -7.27 2.04 0.67
C LEU A 49 -7.63 1.99 2.16
N HIS A 50 -6.71 2.34 3.05
CA HIS A 50 -6.97 2.32 4.48
C HIS A 50 -8.08 3.31 4.87
N ALA A 51 -8.08 4.52 4.29
CA ALA A 51 -9.13 5.51 4.50
C ALA A 51 -10.51 5.02 4.02
N LEU A 52 -10.57 4.37 2.85
CA LEU A 52 -11.83 3.80 2.34
C LEU A 52 -12.40 2.68 3.22
N LEU A 53 -11.54 1.93 3.94
CA LEU A 53 -11.95 0.79 4.74
C LEU A 53 -12.27 1.14 6.20
N PHE A 54 -11.55 2.11 6.78
CA PHE A 54 -11.59 2.41 8.22
C PHE A 54 -11.94 3.87 8.57
N GLY A 55 -11.90 4.77 7.59
CA GLY A 55 -12.30 6.18 7.74
C GLY A 55 -13.82 6.37 7.75
#